data_AF-A0A239CS43-F1
#
_entry.id   AF-A0A239CS43-F1
#
_cell.length_a   1.000
_cell.length_b   1.000
_cell.length_c   1.000
_cell.angle_alpha   90.00
_cell.angle_beta   90.00
_cell.angle_gamma   90.00
#
_symmetry.space_group_name_H-M   'P 1'
#
loop_
_entity.id
_entity.type
_entity.pdbx_description
1 polymer ?
#
loop_
_entity_poly.entity_id
_entity_poly.type
_entity_poly.pdbx_seq_one_letter_code
_entity_poly.pdbx_strand_id
1 'polypeptide(L)'
;MLDTKRKPVTVGEMLVEEFLEPMGITQTELAEKSGLPRKHVNELCRNRRAVTADTALILGRVFGNSADFWLNTQRRTDLWEALNTPTRLSRIERAQPIRTEPSLNRIAS
;
A
#
# COMPACT_ATOMS: atom_id res chain seq x y z
N MET A 1 10.25 9.01 8.83
CA MET A 1 10.33 9.08 7.36
C MET A 1 10.62 7.68 6.86
N LEU A 2 9.91 7.15 5.85
CA LEU A 2 10.20 5.82 5.28
C LEU A 2 11.48 5.91 4.43
N ASP A 3 12.62 5.94 5.10
CA ASP A 3 13.96 5.96 4.48
C ASP A 3 14.45 4.52 4.27
N THR A 4 13.64 3.70 3.59
CA THR A 4 13.98 2.30 3.35
C THR A 4 14.64 2.18 1.98
N LYS A 5 15.97 1.95 1.95
CA LYS A 5 16.71 1.63 0.70
C LYS A 5 16.13 0.45 -0.08
N ARG A 6 15.35 -0.43 0.58
CA ARG A 6 14.74 -1.61 -0.02
C ARG A 6 13.26 -1.38 -0.34
N LYS A 7 12.81 -1.96 -1.45
CA LYS A 7 11.40 -1.98 -1.84
C LYS A 7 10.55 -2.64 -0.73
N PRO A 8 9.48 -2.00 -0.25
CA PRO A 8 8.55 -2.62 0.70
C PRO A 8 7.83 -3.81 0.08
N VAL A 9 7.43 -4.77 0.93
CA VAL A 9 6.53 -5.86 0.55
C VAL A 9 5.23 -5.25 0.01
N THR A 10 4.82 -5.72 -1.16
CA THR A 10 3.59 -5.29 -1.82
C THR A 10 2.37 -5.98 -1.23
N VAL A 11 1.18 -5.45 -1.53
CA VAL A 11 -0.07 -6.13 -1.12
C VAL A 11 -0.17 -7.52 -1.72
N GLY A 12 0.18 -7.68 -3.00
CA GLY A 12 0.09 -8.97 -3.69
C GLY A 12 0.98 -10.03 -3.07
N GLU A 13 2.24 -9.69 -2.77
CA GLU A 13 3.18 -10.56 -2.06
C GLU A 13 2.66 -10.89 -0.66
N MET A 14 2.25 -9.88 0.12
CA MET A 14 1.66 -10.07 1.45
C MET A 14 0.44 -11.00 1.42
N LEU A 15 -0.49 -10.76 0.50
CA LEU A 15 -1.72 -11.55 0.37
C LEU A 15 -1.41 -13.01 -0.01
N VAL A 16 -0.46 -13.23 -0.92
CA VAL A 16 -0.14 -14.59 -1.40
C VAL A 16 0.69 -15.35 -0.38
N GLU A 17 1.84 -14.80 0.02
CA GLU A 17 2.88 -15.51 0.77
C GLU A 17 2.53 -15.63 2.27
N GLU A 18 1.80 -14.66 2.83
CA GLU A 18 1.51 -14.63 4.28
C GLU A 18 0.07 -15.08 4.61
N PHE A 19 -0.82 -15.16 3.62
CA PHE A 19 -2.22 -15.56 3.84
C PHE A 19 -2.66 -16.73 2.96
N LEU A 20 -2.63 -16.60 1.63
CA LEU A 20 -3.18 -17.64 0.76
C LEU A 20 -2.40 -18.97 0.84
N GLU A 21 -1.08 -18.91 0.70
CA GLU A 21 -0.23 -20.11 0.73
C GLU A 21 -0.23 -20.80 2.10
N PRO A 22 -0.02 -20.10 3.24
CA PRO A 22 -0.01 -20.74 4.56
C PRO A 22 -1.37 -21.33 4.95
N MET A 23 -2.47 -20.74 4.47
CA MET A 23 -3.83 -21.21 4.74
C MET A 23 -4.32 -22.26 3.72
N GLY A 24 -3.57 -22.51 2.64
CA GLY A 24 -4.01 -23.39 1.55
C GLY A 24 -5.24 -22.89 0.78
N ILE A 25 -5.49 -21.57 0.79
CA ILE A 25 -6.66 -20.93 0.18
C ILE A 25 -6.36 -20.58 -1.28
N THR A 26 -7.28 -20.94 -2.17
CA THR A 26 -7.17 -20.55 -3.59
C THR A 26 -7.69 -19.14 -3.85
N GLN A 27 -7.25 -18.50 -4.94
CA GLN A 27 -7.86 -17.23 -5.39
C GLN A 27 -9.36 -17.37 -5.72
N THR A 28 -9.84 -18.58 -6.03
CA THR A 28 -11.27 -18.85 -6.25
C THR A 28 -12.02 -18.73 -4.93
N GLU A 29 -11.52 -19.42 -3.92
CA GLU A 29 -12.12 -19.42 -2.59
C GLU A 29 -12.08 -18.03 -1.96
N LEU A 30 -10.97 -17.29 -2.10
CA LEU A 30 -10.93 -15.90 -1.65
C LEU A 30 -11.99 -15.05 -2.38
N ALA A 31 -12.18 -15.21 -3.69
CA ALA A 31 -13.21 -14.48 -4.43
C ALA A 31 -14.62 -14.80 -3.88
N GLU A 32 -14.91 -16.08 -3.61
CA GLU A 32 -16.18 -16.50 -3.02
C GLU A 32 -16.41 -15.93 -1.62
N LYS A 33 -15.40 -16.00 -0.73
CA LYS A 33 -15.50 -15.51 0.65
C LYS A 33 -15.56 -13.98 0.75
N SER A 34 -14.86 -13.29 -0.13
CA SER A 34 -14.82 -11.82 -0.16
C SER A 34 -15.98 -11.19 -0.92
N GLY A 35 -16.68 -11.95 -1.76
CA GLY A 35 -17.68 -11.43 -2.69
C GLY A 35 -17.06 -10.60 -3.84
N LEU A 36 -15.73 -10.55 -3.96
CA LEU A 36 -15.05 -9.84 -5.04
C LEU A 36 -15.02 -10.71 -6.30
N PRO A 37 -15.11 -10.12 -7.51
CA PRO A 37 -14.90 -10.88 -8.74
C PRO A 37 -13.53 -11.56 -8.76
N ARG A 38 -13.44 -12.79 -9.27
CA ARG A 38 -12.16 -13.53 -9.38
C ARG A 38 -11.06 -12.72 -10.08
N LYS A 39 -11.42 -11.91 -11.10
CA LYS A 39 -10.50 -10.99 -11.78
C LYS A 39 -9.94 -9.93 -10.82
N HIS A 40 -10.77 -9.38 -9.94
CA HIS A 40 -10.34 -8.41 -8.93
C HIS A 40 -9.31 -9.05 -7.99
N VAL A 41 -9.62 -10.22 -7.43
CA VAL A 41 -8.68 -10.96 -6.57
C VAL A 41 -7.37 -11.25 -7.29
N ASN A 42 -7.45 -11.70 -8.54
CA ASN A 42 -6.26 -11.97 -9.35
C ASN A 42 -5.38 -10.73 -9.57
N GLU A 43 -6.00 -9.57 -9.81
CA GLU A 43 -5.29 -8.30 -9.98
C GLU A 43 -4.65 -7.84 -8.66
N LEU A 44 -5.28 -8.08 -7.50
CA LEU A 44 -4.67 -7.82 -6.19
C LEU A 44 -3.43 -8.70 -5.97
N CYS A 45 -3.55 -10.02 -6.14
CA CYS A 45 -2.42 -10.96 -6.00
C CYS A 45 -1.24 -10.63 -6.94
N ARG A 46 -1.50 -9.96 -8.06
CA ARG A 46 -0.48 -9.60 -9.07
C ARG A 46 -0.04 -8.15 -9.00
N ASN A 47 -0.44 -7.39 -7.97
CA ASN A 47 -0.14 -5.96 -7.86
C ASN A 47 -0.59 -5.14 -9.08
N ARG A 48 -1.62 -5.59 -9.81
CA ARG A 48 -2.21 -4.88 -10.96
C ARG A 48 -3.41 -4.02 -10.58
N ARG A 49 -3.81 -4.05 -9.31
CA ARG A 49 -4.87 -3.24 -8.71
C ARG A 49 -4.45 -2.82 -7.32
N ALA A 50 -4.65 -1.55 -7.00
CA ALA A 50 -4.46 -1.03 -5.66
C ALA A 50 -5.61 -1.43 -4.73
N VAL A 51 -5.31 -1.60 -3.45
CA VAL A 51 -6.32 -1.80 -2.41
C VAL A 51 -7.06 -0.49 -2.14
N THR A 52 -8.38 -0.50 -2.33
CA THR A 52 -9.27 0.58 -1.90
C THR A 52 -9.69 0.40 -0.44
N ALA A 53 -10.33 1.41 0.16
CA ALA A 53 -10.90 1.30 1.51
C ALA A 53 -11.90 0.13 1.62
N ASP A 54 -12.80 -0.01 0.63
CA ASP A 54 -13.78 -1.10 0.59
C ASP A 54 -13.09 -2.46 0.51
N THR A 55 -12.11 -2.62 -0.39
CA THR A 55 -11.32 -3.86 -0.49
C THR A 55 -10.60 -4.16 0.83
N ALA A 56 -10.01 -3.15 1.50
CA ALA A 56 -9.33 -3.34 2.77
C ALA A 56 -10.28 -3.80 3.90
N LEU A 57 -11.48 -3.22 3.97
CA LEU A 57 -12.52 -3.64 4.93
C LEU A 57 -12.95 -5.09 4.68
N ILE A 58 -13.14 -5.45 3.41
CA ILE A 58 -13.48 -6.82 3.01
C ILE A 58 -12.36 -7.80 3.40
N LEU A 59 -11.11 -7.52 3.03
CA LEU A 59 -9.98 -8.38 3.37
C LEU A 59 -9.78 -8.47 4.89
N GLY A 60 -9.95 -7.36 5.62
CA GLY A 60 -9.92 -7.36 7.08
C GLY A 60 -10.97 -8.28 7.69
N ARG A 61 -12.19 -8.28 7.13
CA ARG A 61 -13.25 -9.20 7.55
C ARG A 61 -12.95 -10.66 7.23
N VAL A 62 -12.38 -10.94 6.05
CA VAL A 62 -12.04 -12.29 5.59
C VAL A 62 -10.91 -12.90 6.42
N PHE A 63 -9.85 -12.14 6.69
CA PHE A 63 -8.64 -12.65 7.35
C PHE A 63 -8.55 -12.34 8.84
N GLY A 64 -9.55 -11.64 9.41
CA GLY A 64 -9.60 -11.35 10.85
C GLY A 64 -8.57 -10.32 11.31
N ASN A 65 -8.15 -9.41 10.43
CA ASN A 65 -7.23 -8.31 10.76
C ASN A 65 -7.85 -6.94 10.40
N SER A 66 -7.12 -5.84 10.61
CA SER A 66 -7.65 -4.50 10.39
C SER A 66 -7.58 -4.07 8.93
N ALA A 67 -8.52 -3.23 8.48
CA ALA A 67 -8.42 -2.59 7.16
C ALA A 67 -7.14 -1.75 7.02
N ASP A 68 -6.71 -1.10 8.11
CA ASP A 68 -5.46 -0.34 8.15
C ASP A 68 -4.23 -1.18 7.85
N PHE A 69 -4.22 -2.48 8.19
CA PHE A 69 -3.12 -3.37 7.81
C PHE A 69 -2.91 -3.38 6.28
N TRP A 70 -3.99 -3.55 5.52
CA TRP A 70 -3.95 -3.59 4.06
C TRP A 70 -3.64 -2.22 3.45
N LEU A 71 -4.27 -1.16 3.97
CA LEU A 71 -4.04 0.21 3.48
C LEU A 71 -2.62 0.70 3.76
N ASN A 72 -2.05 0.35 4.91
CA ASN A 72 -0.68 0.71 5.24
C ASN A 72 0.33 -0.03 4.38
N THR A 73 0.08 -1.31 4.05
CA THR A 73 0.90 -2.07 3.10
C THR A 73 0.89 -1.40 1.72
N GLN A 74 -0.30 -1.07 1.18
CA GLN A 74 -0.43 -0.33 -0.09
C GLN A 74 0.31 1.02 -0.04
N ARG A 75 0.07 1.81 1.01
CA ARG A 75 0.67 3.15 1.19
C ARG A 75 2.19 3.10 1.16
N ARG A 76 2.81 2.12 1.83
CA ARG A 76 4.27 1.98 1.88
C ARG A 76 4.84 1.76 0.48
N THR A 77 4.25 0.85 -0.29
CA THR A 77 4.66 0.59 -1.67
C THR A 77 4.43 1.81 -2.57
N ASP A 78 3.26 2.45 -2.50
CA ASP A 78 2.92 3.61 -3.34
C ASP A 78 3.89 4.78 -3.14
N LEU A 79 4.24 5.08 -1.88
CA LEU A 79 5.20 6.12 -1.52
C LEU A 79 6.60 5.75 -2.01
N TRP A 80 7.03 4.50 -1.80
CA TRP A 80 8.33 4.04 -2.26
C TRP A 80 8.45 4.14 -3.79
N GLU A 81 7.44 3.68 -4.53
CA GLU A 81 7.41 3.78 -5.99
C GLU A 81 7.40 5.23 -6.48
N ALA A 82 6.70 6.13 -5.78
CA ALA A 82 6.70 7.55 -6.11
C ALA A 82 8.11 8.16 -6.01
N LEU A 83 8.84 7.80 -4.95
CA LEU A 83 10.20 8.29 -4.70
C LEU A 83 11.26 7.61 -5.58
N ASN A 84 11.01 6.39 -6.06
CA ASN A 84 11.96 5.60 -6.85
C ASN A 84 11.65 5.59 -8.36
N THR A 85 10.62 6.31 -8.80
CA THR A 85 10.34 6.51 -10.24
C THR A 85 10.87 7.88 -10.67
N PRO A 86 11.89 7.98 -11.56
CA PRO A 86 12.55 9.25 -11.88
C PRO A 86 11.61 10.38 -12.32
N THR A 87 10.60 10.06 -13.13
CA THR A 87 9.61 11.04 -13.62
C THR A 87 8.69 11.54 -12.52
N ARG A 88 8.28 10.66 -11.58
CA ARG A 88 7.45 11.02 -10.43
C ARG A 88 8.26 11.82 -9.42
N LEU A 89 9.48 11.38 -9.11
CA LEU A 89 10.41 12.07 -8.21
C LEU A 89 10.71 13.49 -8.72
N SER A 90 11.06 13.65 -9.99
CA SER A 90 11.33 14.97 -10.59
C SER A 90 10.13 15.93 -10.44
N ARG A 91 8.90 15.42 -10.51
CA ARG A 91 7.69 16.23 -10.30
C ARG A 91 7.50 16.61 -8.84
N ILE A 92 7.81 15.70 -7.91
CA ILE A 92 7.73 15.93 -6.46
C ILE A 92 8.75 17.00 -6.04
N GLU A 93 10.00 16.90 -6.51
CA GLU A 93 11.08 17.84 -6.15
C GLU A 93 10.86 19.27 -6.67
N ARG A 94 10.08 19.43 -7.75
CA ARG A 94 9.72 20.76 -8.28
C ARG A 94 8.60 21.44 -7.47
N ALA A 95 7.86 20.70 -6.64
CA ALA A 95 6.76 21.26 -5.86
C ALA A 95 7.28 22.29 -4.84
N GLN A 96 6.56 23.40 -4.71
CA GLN A 96 6.91 24.49 -3.79
C GLN A 96 5.90 24.57 -2.64
N PRO A 97 6.33 24.86 -1.41
CA PRO A 97 5.42 25.09 -0.30
C PRO A 97 4.56 26.33 -0.54
N ILE A 98 3.27 26.25 -0.23
CA ILE A 98 2.34 27.40 -0.38
C ILE A 98 2.67 28.52 0.60
N ARG A 99 3.16 28.16 1.79
CA ARG A 99 3.66 29.10 2.80
C ARG A 99 5.02 28.62 3.28
N THR A 100 6.04 29.43 3.07
CA THR A 100 7.32 29.33 3.76
C THR A 100 7.20 30.16 5.04
N GLU A 101 6.86 29.53 6.16
CA GLU A 101 7.07 30.21 7.45
C GLU A 101 8.58 30.44 7.61
N PRO A 102 9.03 31.65 7.96
CA PRO A 102 10.43 31.86 8.28
C PRO A 102 10.76 31.01 9.49
N SER A 103 11.71 30.08 9.32
CA SER A 103 12.26 29.23 10.36
C SER A 103 12.43 30.02 11.65
N LEU A 104 11.84 29.54 12.75
CA LEU A 104 12.07 30.05 14.11
C LEU A 104 13.55 29.88 14.46
N ASN A 105 14.38 30.79 13.98
CA ASN A 105 15.78 30.96 14.32
C ASN A 105 15.88 32.18 15.23
N ARG A 106 15.35 32.04 16.43
CA ARG A 106 15.61 32.90 17.60
C ARG A 106 14.94 32.20 18.78
N ILE A 107 15.68 31.44 19.59
CA ILE A 107 16.04 31.78 20.99
C ILE A 107 17.09 30.74 21.45
N ALA A 108 18.35 31.13 21.38
CA ALA A 108 19.41 30.64 22.26
C ALA A 108 20.42 31.78 22.31
N SER A 109 20.12 32.76 23.18
CA SER A 109 21.07 33.70 23.73
C SER A 109 21.45 33.22 25.13
#